data_AF-A0AAW1TVD4-F1
#
_entry.id   AF-A0AAW1TVD4-F1
#
_cell.length_a   1.000
_cell.length_b   1.000
_cell.length_c   1.000
_cell.angle_alpha   90.00
_cell.angle_beta   90.00
_cell.angle_gamma   90.00
#
_symmetry.space_group_name_H-M   'P 1'
#
loop_
_entity.id
_entity.type
_entity.pdbx_description
1 polymer ?
#
loop_
_entity_poly.entity_id
_entity_poly.type
_entity_poly.pdbx_seq_one_letter_code
_entity_poly.pdbx_strand_id
1 'polypeptide(L)'
;MSKNKKDSVLVHLRIQAEEAVEGKIIQKIKTIRPDGRETMYLFPVEHQELKFHEELVTINKIKKICKCIKKCGEFRNISVELPREIANLYLDSDFDPVFKDYYLEEVIEGINKIPENPSLDIPEIIRKIVETLSSNRPQLSFYDITKNFILDNYNGRNDNAELWLENFENECIRFEIAEEKMFEILRLFLDGNAKDWYTSARIKYGLETPWVVFKDSFRKTFSEKGWSNARSVYNFRHINGSMVEYALKKERMLLSRDPKMPEAIRIDLIVIGLPIFIQEKLDNEIKSTEHLISEIRKYDKKVSNEHSDKVDNVVSKEKLGNKEKFHHKSEKKPCEICEKLGSPNRFHKQDDCWNKHRIKTVNTTELQRDLNDQMSNFTISQKKETDITKRNLMG
;
A
#
# COMPACT_ATOMS: atom_id res chain seq x y z
N MET A 1 -47.46 -20.47 -16.15
CA MET A 1 -48.24 -19.28 -16.54
C MET A 1 -47.32 -18.08 -16.48
N SER A 2 -46.81 -17.68 -17.64
CA SER A 2 -46.01 -16.47 -17.83
C SER A 2 -46.92 -15.25 -17.70
N LYS A 3 -46.62 -14.32 -16.80
CA LYS A 3 -47.19 -12.97 -16.81
C LYS A 3 -46.04 -11.97 -16.90
N ASN A 4 -46.03 -11.26 -18.02
CA ASN A 4 -45.14 -10.17 -18.41
C ASN A 4 -44.74 -9.28 -17.22
N LYS A 5 -43.46 -9.30 -16.87
CA LYS A 5 -42.86 -8.46 -15.83
C LYS A 5 -41.98 -7.35 -16.44
N LYS A 6 -42.38 -6.84 -17.61
CA LYS A 6 -41.55 -5.98 -18.48
C LYS A 6 -42.21 -4.67 -18.95
N ASP A 7 -43.32 -4.24 -18.35
CA ASP A 7 -44.06 -3.06 -18.82
C ASP A 7 -44.23 -1.95 -17.77
N SER A 8 -43.36 -1.90 -16.77
CA SER A 8 -43.34 -0.81 -15.78
C SER A 8 -41.91 -0.34 -15.47
N VAL A 9 -41.74 0.96 -15.29
CA VAL A 9 -40.48 1.62 -14.98
C VAL A 9 -40.53 2.19 -13.57
N LEU A 10 -39.51 1.91 -12.75
CA LEU A 10 -39.43 2.47 -11.41
C LEU A 10 -38.80 3.87 -11.47
N VAL A 11 -39.44 4.84 -10.84
CA VAL A 11 -38.92 6.21 -10.70
C VAL A 11 -39.06 6.71 -9.27
N HIS A 12 -38.22 7.67 -8.89
CA HIS A 12 -38.29 8.36 -7.60
C HIS A 12 -38.78 9.79 -7.81
N LEU A 13 -39.84 10.18 -7.12
CA LEU A 13 -40.48 11.50 -7.24
C LEU A 13 -40.41 12.25 -5.91
N ARG A 14 -40.22 13.57 -5.97
CA ARG A 14 -40.44 14.49 -4.84
C ARG A 14 -41.72 15.28 -5.05
N ILE A 15 -42.67 15.12 -4.14
CA ILE A 15 -43.91 15.90 -4.11
C ILE A 15 -43.89 16.83 -2.90
N GLN A 16 -44.18 18.11 -3.10
CA GLN A 16 -44.15 19.14 -2.07
C GLN A 16 -45.41 20.00 -2.11
N ALA A 17 -45.96 20.33 -0.94
CA ALA A 17 -47.01 21.33 -0.82
C ALA A 17 -46.42 22.74 -0.69
N GLU A 18 -46.93 23.66 -1.49
CA GLU A 18 -46.55 25.08 -1.49
C GLU A 18 -47.81 25.95 -1.47
N GLU A 19 -47.67 27.17 -0.98
CA GLU A 19 -48.74 28.15 -0.99
C GLU A 19 -48.81 28.84 -2.36
N ALA A 20 -50.00 28.85 -2.97
CA ALA A 20 -50.28 29.64 -4.16
C ALA A 20 -50.44 31.12 -3.80
N VAL A 21 -50.37 31.99 -4.81
CA VAL A 21 -50.49 33.46 -4.67
C VAL A 21 -51.80 33.89 -3.96
N GLU A 22 -52.81 33.03 -3.92
CA GLU A 22 -54.12 33.26 -3.28
C GLU A 22 -54.24 32.64 -1.86
N GLY A 23 -53.15 32.19 -1.24
CA GLY A 23 -53.16 31.56 0.10
C GLY A 23 -53.66 30.11 0.12
N LYS A 24 -53.92 29.53 -1.06
CA LYS A 24 -54.36 28.14 -1.21
C LYS A 24 -53.16 27.21 -1.30
N ILE A 25 -53.15 26.12 -0.52
CA ILE A 25 -52.10 25.10 -0.60
C ILE A 25 -52.28 24.29 -1.89
N ILE A 26 -51.29 24.38 -2.78
CA ILE A 26 -51.17 23.57 -3.99
C ILE A 26 -50.03 22.56 -3.82
N GLN A 27 -50.14 21.45 -4.51
CA GLN A 27 -49.10 20.42 -4.49
C GLN A 27 -48.36 20.43 -5.82
N LYS A 28 -47.04 20.30 -5.74
CA LYS A 28 -46.12 20.35 -6.87
C LYS A 28 -45.24 19.11 -6.91
N ILE A 29 -45.01 18.56 -8.09
CA ILE A 29 -43.99 17.55 -8.34
C ILE A 29 -42.71 18.32 -8.68
N LYS A 30 -41.72 18.24 -7.80
CA LYS A 30 -40.47 19.00 -7.93
C LYS A 30 -39.46 18.29 -8.80
N THR A 31 -39.21 17.02 -8.49
CA THR A 31 -38.14 16.26 -9.13
C THR A 31 -38.58 14.86 -9.51
N ILE A 32 -37.90 14.34 -10.52
CA ILE A 32 -37.94 12.95 -10.95
C ILE A 32 -36.51 12.38 -11.04
N ARG A 33 -36.37 11.12 -10.66
CA ARG A 33 -35.12 10.36 -10.82
C ARG A 33 -35.43 8.95 -11.31
N PRO A 34 -34.96 8.56 -12.51
CA PRO A 34 -35.04 7.18 -12.96
C PRO A 34 -34.32 6.24 -12.00
N ASP A 35 -34.85 5.04 -11.77
CA ASP A 35 -34.17 4.04 -10.95
C ASP A 35 -32.85 3.58 -11.62
N GLY A 36 -31.79 3.43 -10.83
CA GLY A 36 -30.44 3.12 -11.34
C GLY A 36 -29.58 4.34 -11.73
N ARG A 37 -30.13 5.56 -11.72
CA ARG A 37 -29.36 6.81 -11.86
C ARG A 37 -29.21 7.54 -10.51
N GLU A 38 -28.05 8.14 -10.28
CA GLU A 38 -27.79 8.95 -9.08
C GLU A 38 -28.32 10.38 -9.23
N THR A 39 -28.41 10.89 -10.45
CA THR A 39 -28.83 12.26 -10.78
C THR A 39 -30.35 12.45 -10.63
N MET A 40 -30.75 13.55 -9.98
CA MET A 40 -32.14 14.01 -9.93
C MET A 40 -32.39 15.10 -10.95
N TYR A 41 -33.60 15.19 -11.49
CA TYR A 41 -33.97 16.15 -12.51
C TYR A 41 -35.15 17.02 -12.06
N LEU A 42 -35.13 18.32 -12.38
CA LEU A 42 -36.15 19.28 -11.96
C LEU A 42 -37.20 19.48 -13.05
N PHE A 43 -38.47 19.46 -12.66
CA PHE A 43 -39.54 19.92 -13.55
C PHE A 43 -39.51 21.46 -13.67
N PRO A 44 -39.71 22.04 -14.87
CA PRO A 44 -39.79 23.50 -15.03
C PRO A 44 -40.82 24.13 -14.11
N VAL A 45 -40.54 25.29 -13.54
CA VAL A 45 -41.34 25.90 -12.45
C VAL A 45 -42.82 26.05 -12.82
N GLU A 46 -43.08 26.44 -14.06
CA GLU A 46 -44.41 26.61 -14.65
C GLU A 46 -45.14 25.28 -14.91
N HIS A 47 -44.44 24.15 -14.85
CA HIS A 47 -44.96 22.81 -15.09
C HIS A 47 -45.04 21.93 -13.85
N GLN A 48 -44.54 22.39 -12.69
CA GLN A 48 -44.48 21.59 -11.46
C GLN A 48 -45.84 21.28 -10.82
N GLU A 49 -46.89 22.06 -11.09
CA GLU A 49 -48.20 21.84 -10.46
C GLU A 49 -48.82 20.51 -10.85
N LEU A 50 -49.44 19.81 -9.88
CA LEU A 50 -50.08 18.51 -10.11
C LEU A 50 -51.18 18.52 -11.18
N LYS A 51 -51.76 19.68 -11.51
CA LYS A 51 -52.71 19.84 -12.63
C LYS A 51 -52.09 19.51 -13.99
N PHE A 52 -50.76 19.59 -14.11
CA PHE A 52 -50.06 19.25 -15.34
C PHE A 52 -49.65 17.77 -15.41
N HIS A 53 -49.89 17.01 -14.34
CA HIS A 53 -49.46 15.63 -14.16
C HIS A 53 -50.64 14.70 -13.86
N GLU A 54 -51.77 14.89 -14.56
CA GLU A 54 -53.03 14.19 -14.29
C GLU A 54 -52.87 12.66 -14.36
N GLU A 55 -52.01 12.19 -15.27
CA GLU A 55 -51.68 10.79 -15.48
C GLU A 55 -50.97 10.19 -14.26
N LEU A 56 -50.07 10.94 -13.62
CA LEU A 56 -49.41 10.49 -12.38
C LEU A 56 -50.39 10.42 -11.20
N VAL A 57 -51.40 11.30 -11.15
CA VAL A 57 -52.42 11.31 -10.09
C VAL A 57 -53.35 10.10 -10.16
N THR A 58 -53.46 9.45 -11.31
CA THR A 58 -54.20 8.19 -11.45
C THR A 58 -53.57 7.05 -10.64
N ILE A 59 -52.27 7.14 -10.34
CA ILE A 59 -51.54 6.12 -9.59
C ILE A 59 -51.94 6.18 -8.11
N ASN A 60 -52.50 5.08 -7.61
CA ASN A 60 -53.01 4.97 -6.23
C ASN A 60 -52.00 5.40 -5.15
N LYS A 61 -50.71 5.12 -5.37
CA LYS A 61 -49.63 5.52 -4.45
C LYS A 61 -49.52 7.05 -4.36
N ILE A 62 -49.48 7.74 -5.50
CA ILE A 62 -49.42 9.20 -5.60
C ILE A 62 -50.69 9.82 -5.01
N LYS A 63 -51.87 9.29 -5.36
CA LYS A 63 -53.17 9.72 -4.80
C LYS A 63 -53.23 9.66 -3.27
N LYS A 64 -52.67 8.61 -2.65
CA LYS A 64 -52.60 8.49 -1.18
C LYS A 64 -51.66 9.53 -0.57
N ILE A 65 -50.54 9.83 -1.22
CA ILE A 65 -49.54 10.78 -0.73
C ILE A 65 -50.05 12.21 -0.83
N CYS A 66 -50.69 12.57 -1.94
CA CYS A 66 -51.39 13.84 -2.10
C CYS A 66 -52.47 14.03 -1.01
N LYS A 67 -53.11 12.96 -0.51
CA LYS A 67 -54.04 13.07 0.63
C LYS A 67 -53.34 13.29 1.98
N CYS A 68 -52.07 12.89 2.10
CA CYS A 68 -51.30 12.99 3.34
C CYS A 68 -50.53 14.31 3.49
N ILE A 69 -50.10 14.93 2.39
CA ILE A 69 -49.39 16.21 2.39
C ILE A 69 -50.45 17.33 2.50
N LYS A 70 -50.61 17.89 3.70
CA LYS A 70 -51.70 18.83 4.01
C LYS A 70 -51.21 20.22 4.42
N LYS A 71 -49.96 20.35 4.85
CA LYS A 71 -49.39 21.62 5.31
C LYS A 71 -48.39 22.17 4.29
N CYS A 72 -48.35 23.49 4.15
CA CYS A 72 -47.35 24.18 3.35
C CYS A 72 -45.93 23.80 3.82
N GLY A 73 -45.04 23.49 2.88
CA GLY A 73 -43.66 23.05 3.15
C GLY A 73 -43.51 21.55 3.41
N GLU A 74 -44.59 20.78 3.57
CA GLU A 74 -44.49 19.32 3.68
C GLU A 74 -44.10 18.71 2.33
N PHE A 75 -43.12 17.80 2.34
CA PHE A 75 -42.70 17.05 1.16
C PHE A 75 -42.55 15.56 1.45
N ARG A 76 -42.63 14.74 0.39
CA ARG A 76 -42.33 13.30 0.46
C ARG A 76 -41.52 12.89 -0.78
N ASN A 77 -40.47 12.13 -0.54
CA ASN A 77 -39.72 11.44 -1.58
C ASN A 77 -40.25 10.00 -1.67
N ILE A 78 -40.66 9.57 -2.87
CA ILE A 78 -41.32 8.28 -3.05
C ILE A 78 -40.78 7.56 -4.28
N SER A 79 -40.68 6.24 -4.19
CA SER A 79 -40.45 5.38 -5.36
C SER A 79 -41.80 4.92 -5.90
N VAL A 80 -42.05 5.04 -7.20
CA VAL A 80 -43.31 4.70 -7.85
C VAL A 80 -43.01 3.89 -9.11
N GLU A 81 -43.70 2.77 -9.26
CA GLU A 81 -43.69 1.99 -10.51
C GLU A 81 -44.69 2.64 -11.47
N LEU A 82 -44.17 3.20 -12.57
CA LEU A 82 -44.98 3.78 -13.64
C LEU A 82 -45.27 2.71 -14.69
N PRO A 83 -46.54 2.49 -15.07
CA PRO A 83 -46.88 1.76 -16.28
C PRO A 83 -46.21 2.41 -17.50
N ARG A 84 -45.81 1.61 -18.49
CA ARG A 84 -45.07 2.09 -19.68
C ARG A 84 -45.74 3.24 -20.41
N GLU A 85 -47.07 3.22 -20.51
CA GLU A 85 -47.87 4.28 -21.12
C GLU A 85 -47.69 5.63 -20.42
N ILE A 86 -47.59 5.63 -19.10
CA ILE A 86 -47.33 6.84 -18.30
C ILE A 86 -45.84 7.16 -18.32
N ALA A 87 -44.95 6.16 -18.23
CA ALA A 87 -43.51 6.36 -18.24
C ALA A 87 -43.03 7.09 -19.51
N ASN A 88 -43.59 6.78 -20.67
CA ASN A 88 -43.26 7.43 -21.95
C ASN A 88 -43.59 8.93 -22.00
N LEU A 89 -44.39 9.45 -21.06
CA LEU A 89 -44.67 10.88 -20.93
C LEU A 89 -43.59 11.64 -20.14
N TYR A 90 -42.77 10.89 -19.39
CA TYR A 90 -41.78 11.41 -18.44
C TYR A 90 -40.35 10.98 -18.77
N LEU A 91 -40.19 10.01 -19.66
CA LEU A 91 -38.95 9.37 -20.04
C LEU A 91 -38.99 9.08 -21.55
N ASP A 92 -37.90 9.35 -22.25
CA ASP A 92 -37.77 8.99 -23.67
C ASP A 92 -37.34 7.52 -23.86
N SER A 93 -37.00 7.14 -25.10
CA SER A 93 -36.55 5.78 -25.43
C SER A 93 -35.26 5.36 -24.73
N ASP A 94 -34.43 6.32 -24.33
CA ASP A 94 -33.13 6.12 -23.68
C ASP A 94 -33.21 6.30 -22.15
N PHE A 95 -34.43 6.41 -21.62
CA PHE A 95 -34.74 6.66 -20.21
C PHE A 95 -34.24 8.01 -19.69
N ASP A 96 -34.05 8.98 -20.57
CA ASP A 96 -33.74 10.35 -20.19
C ASP A 96 -35.01 11.10 -19.77
N PRO A 97 -35.01 11.84 -18.64
CA PRO A 97 -36.19 12.56 -18.18
C PRO A 97 -36.60 13.69 -19.12
N VAL A 98 -37.81 13.56 -19.65
CA VAL A 98 -38.43 14.52 -20.57
C VAL A 98 -39.85 14.85 -20.09
N PHE A 99 -40.32 16.07 -20.36
CA PHE A 99 -41.71 16.42 -20.09
C PHE A 99 -42.20 17.47 -21.09
N LYS A 100 -43.31 17.19 -21.80
CA LYS A 100 -43.93 18.08 -22.79
C LYS A 100 -42.91 18.71 -23.76
N ASP A 101 -42.03 17.85 -24.30
CA ASP A 101 -40.96 18.16 -25.27
C ASP A 101 -39.73 18.89 -24.70
N TYR A 102 -39.60 19.01 -23.38
CA TYR A 102 -38.40 19.54 -22.73
C TYR A 102 -37.61 18.44 -22.03
N TYR A 103 -36.28 18.43 -22.25
CA TYR A 103 -35.37 17.69 -21.38
C TYR A 103 -35.26 18.39 -20.03
N LEU A 104 -35.35 17.62 -18.95
CA LEU A 104 -35.30 18.17 -17.60
C LEU A 104 -33.87 18.50 -17.19
N GLU A 105 -33.70 19.56 -16.40
CA GLU A 105 -32.39 19.99 -15.92
C GLU A 105 -31.91 19.16 -14.72
N GLU A 106 -30.62 18.84 -14.69
CA GLU A 106 -29.99 18.12 -13.58
C GLU A 106 -29.93 18.98 -12.32
N VAL A 107 -30.39 18.41 -11.21
CA VAL A 107 -30.30 19.02 -9.89
C VAL A 107 -28.97 18.63 -9.27
N ILE A 108 -28.01 19.55 -9.34
CA ILE A 108 -26.81 19.50 -8.52
C ILE A 108 -27.22 19.93 -7.10
N GLU A 109 -27.31 18.97 -6.17
CA GLU A 109 -27.56 19.31 -4.77
C GLU A 109 -26.44 20.23 -4.26
N GLY A 110 -26.79 21.50 -4.02
CA GLY A 110 -25.86 22.56 -3.61
C GLY A 110 -26.13 23.95 -4.20
N ILE A 111 -26.87 24.06 -5.31
CA ILE A 111 -27.00 25.34 -6.05
C ILE A 111 -28.29 26.12 -5.73
N ASN A 112 -29.34 25.50 -5.17
CA ASN A 112 -30.61 26.19 -4.91
C ASN A 112 -30.66 26.97 -3.58
N LYS A 113 -29.62 27.78 -3.34
CA LYS A 113 -29.67 28.96 -2.46
C LYS A 113 -29.02 30.16 -3.16
N ILE A 114 -29.48 30.47 -4.37
CA ILE A 114 -29.23 31.80 -4.96
C ILE A 114 -30.44 32.65 -4.59
N PRO A 115 -30.31 33.68 -3.73
CA PRO A 115 -31.37 34.65 -3.56
C PRO A 115 -31.57 35.37 -4.88
N GLU A 116 -32.83 35.53 -5.30
CA GLU A 116 -33.23 36.38 -6.42
C GLU A 116 -32.79 37.83 -6.16
N ASN A 117 -31.55 38.19 -6.51
CA ASN A 117 -31.11 39.57 -6.68
C ASN A 117 -29.85 39.61 -7.57
N PRO A 118 -29.90 40.24 -8.75
CA PRO A 118 -28.77 40.33 -9.66
C PRO A 118 -27.88 41.49 -9.25
N SER A 119 -27.09 41.32 -8.19
CA SER A 119 -26.08 42.31 -7.83
C SER A 119 -24.93 41.70 -7.02
N LEU A 120 -24.29 40.63 -7.47
CA LEU A 120 -23.07 40.15 -6.82
C LEU A 120 -21.99 39.72 -7.81
N ASP A 121 -20.80 40.22 -7.51
CA ASP A 121 -19.52 40.16 -8.20
C ASP A 121 -19.21 38.74 -8.71
N ILE A 122 -19.01 38.61 -10.03
CA ILE A 122 -18.66 37.35 -10.70
C ILE A 122 -17.49 36.60 -10.02
N PRO A 123 -16.45 37.26 -9.46
CA PRO A 123 -15.38 36.59 -8.73
C PRO A 123 -15.86 35.81 -7.49
N GLU A 124 -16.87 36.30 -6.77
CA GLU A 124 -17.37 35.65 -5.54
C GLU A 124 -18.26 34.44 -5.87
N ILE A 125 -18.94 34.47 -7.01
CA ILE A 125 -19.70 33.33 -7.55
C ILE A 125 -18.71 32.24 -7.99
N ILE A 126 -17.64 32.59 -8.70
CA ILE A 126 -16.60 31.64 -9.10
C ILE A 126 -15.94 31.04 -7.85
N ARG A 127 -15.62 31.84 -6.82
CA ARG A 127 -15.08 31.36 -5.56
C ARG A 127 -16.00 30.34 -4.89
N LYS A 128 -17.30 30.64 -4.80
CA LYS A 128 -18.31 29.71 -4.25
C LYS A 128 -18.46 28.44 -5.08
N ILE A 129 -18.41 28.53 -6.41
CA ILE A 129 -18.47 27.34 -7.29
C ILE A 129 -17.25 26.46 -7.06
N VAL A 130 -16.05 27.03 -7.01
CA VAL A 130 -14.81 26.29 -6.73
C VAL A 130 -14.83 25.65 -5.34
N GLU A 131 -15.31 26.37 -4.32
CA GLU A 131 -15.49 25.82 -2.96
C GLU A 131 -16.52 24.69 -2.91
N THR A 132 -17.62 24.81 -3.66
CA THR A 132 -18.70 23.81 -3.70
C THR A 132 -18.26 22.55 -4.46
N LEU A 133 -17.57 22.70 -5.59
CA LEU A 133 -16.99 21.58 -6.35
C LEU A 133 -15.88 20.87 -5.57
N SER A 134 -15.12 21.59 -4.75
CA SER A 134 -14.12 21.00 -3.86
C SER A 134 -14.74 20.28 -2.67
N SER A 135 -15.94 20.68 -2.23
CA SER A 135 -16.64 20.12 -1.07
C SER A 135 -17.55 18.92 -1.40
N ASN A 136 -17.95 18.77 -2.68
CA ASN A 136 -18.78 17.67 -3.16
C ASN A 136 -17.97 16.45 -3.66
N ARG A 137 -16.64 16.50 -3.66
CA ARG A 137 -15.86 15.27 -3.81
C ARG A 137 -16.05 14.43 -2.55
N PRO A 138 -16.44 13.14 -2.66
CA PRO A 138 -16.46 12.28 -1.49
C PRO A 138 -15.06 12.35 -0.88
N GLN A 139 -14.96 12.86 0.36
CA GLN A 139 -13.71 12.84 1.10
C GLN A 139 -13.25 11.39 1.14
N LEU A 140 -12.21 11.08 0.37
CA LEU A 140 -11.56 9.78 0.42
C LEU A 140 -11.17 9.53 1.88
N SER A 141 -11.86 8.57 2.50
CA SER A 141 -11.54 8.19 3.86
C SER A 141 -10.11 7.68 3.90
N PHE A 142 -9.37 7.99 4.97
CA PHE A 142 -8.06 7.40 5.21
C PHE A 142 -8.09 5.87 5.18
N TYR A 143 -9.25 5.27 5.49
CA TYR A 143 -9.47 3.84 5.35
C TYR A 143 -9.44 3.37 3.88
N ASP A 144 -10.10 4.10 2.98
CA ASP A 144 -10.11 3.75 1.55
C ASP A 144 -8.74 3.95 0.91
N ILE A 145 -8.00 4.98 1.35
CA ILE A 145 -6.63 5.24 0.90
C ILE A 145 -5.70 4.10 1.33
N THR A 146 -5.67 3.75 2.61
CA THR A 146 -4.77 2.70 3.13
C THR A 146 -5.10 1.31 2.60
N LYS A 147 -6.36 1.01 2.30
CA LYS A 147 -6.77 -0.29 1.78
C LYS A 147 -6.54 -0.46 0.28
N ASN A 148 -6.71 0.62 -0.50
CA ASN A 148 -6.73 0.54 -1.95
C ASN A 148 -5.44 1.04 -2.62
N PHE A 149 -4.53 1.69 -1.87
CA PHE A 149 -3.18 1.98 -2.35
C PHE A 149 -2.40 0.68 -2.55
N ILE A 150 -1.80 0.52 -3.72
CA ILE A 150 -0.92 -0.60 -4.03
C ILE A 150 0.51 -0.15 -3.74
N LEU A 151 0.82 0.04 -2.46
CA LEU A 151 2.10 0.55 -2.00
C LEU A 151 2.50 -0.09 -0.67
N ASP A 152 3.72 -0.62 -0.60
CA ASP A 152 4.31 -1.13 0.63
C ASP A 152 4.78 0.02 1.54
N ASN A 153 4.79 -0.19 2.86
CA ASN A 153 5.29 0.80 3.80
C ASN A 153 6.80 1.03 3.65
N TYR A 154 7.21 2.30 3.66
CA TYR A 154 8.61 2.69 3.64
C TYR A 154 9.18 2.85 5.04
N ASN A 155 10.27 2.15 5.31
CA ASN A 155 10.96 2.20 6.60
C ASN A 155 12.40 2.77 6.52
N GLY A 156 12.83 3.22 5.33
CA GLY A 156 14.19 3.69 5.07
C GLY A 156 15.21 2.62 4.68
N ARG A 157 14.81 1.36 4.46
CA ARG A 157 15.72 0.23 4.13
C ARG A 157 15.26 -0.68 2.99
N ASN A 158 13.98 -0.62 2.61
CA ASN A 158 13.36 -1.64 1.77
C ASN A 158 13.63 -1.41 0.27
N ASP A 159 13.46 -0.16 -0.16
CA ASP A 159 13.44 0.21 -1.56
C ASP A 159 14.24 1.50 -1.79
N ASN A 160 14.56 1.73 -3.07
CA ASN A 160 15.06 3.00 -3.52
C ASN A 160 14.06 4.10 -3.15
N ALA A 161 14.48 5.03 -2.30
CA ALA A 161 13.65 6.11 -1.78
C ALA A 161 12.99 6.94 -2.90
N GLU A 162 13.72 7.14 -4.00
CA GLU A 162 13.24 7.89 -5.17
C GLU A 162 12.08 7.17 -5.83
N LEU A 163 12.31 5.91 -6.22
CA LEU A 163 11.32 5.09 -6.89
C LEU A 163 10.08 4.85 -6.02
N TRP A 164 10.28 4.64 -4.72
CA TRP A 164 9.18 4.46 -3.78
C TRP A 164 8.32 5.72 -3.68
N LEU A 165 8.95 6.91 -3.62
CA LEU A 165 8.23 8.17 -3.55
C LEU A 165 7.50 8.49 -4.87
N GLU A 166 8.09 8.16 -6.02
CA GLU A 166 7.42 8.25 -7.32
C GLU A 166 6.16 7.36 -7.38
N ASN A 167 6.25 6.12 -6.88
CA ASN A 167 5.08 5.23 -6.79
C ASN A 167 4.00 5.79 -5.87
N PHE A 168 4.39 6.39 -4.74
CA PHE A 168 3.45 7.09 -3.85
C PHE A 168 2.74 8.25 -4.56
N GLU A 169 3.47 9.08 -5.30
CA GLU A 169 2.87 10.20 -6.06
C GLU A 169 1.91 9.71 -7.15
N ASN A 170 2.28 8.64 -7.86
CA ASN A 170 1.42 8.03 -8.88
C ASN A 170 0.11 7.51 -8.27
N GLU A 171 0.18 6.90 -7.08
CA GLU A 171 -1.02 6.49 -6.37
C GLU A 171 -1.84 7.71 -5.90
N CYS A 172 -1.20 8.77 -5.40
CA CYS A 172 -1.91 10.01 -5.08
C CYS A 172 -2.66 10.58 -6.30
N ILE A 173 -2.03 10.57 -7.48
CA ILE A 173 -2.66 11.01 -8.73
C ILE A 173 -3.83 10.08 -9.10
N ARG A 174 -3.66 8.76 -8.98
CA ARG A 174 -4.71 7.76 -9.27
C ARG A 174 -5.98 7.96 -8.43
N PHE A 175 -5.82 8.43 -7.20
CA PHE A 175 -6.92 8.73 -6.29
C PHE A 175 -7.32 10.21 -6.29
N GLU A 176 -6.81 11.02 -7.22
CA GLU A 176 -7.09 12.46 -7.33
C GLU A 176 -6.82 13.23 -6.02
N ILE A 177 -5.80 12.81 -5.28
CA ILE A 177 -5.38 13.47 -4.04
C ILE A 177 -4.70 14.79 -4.41
N ALA A 178 -5.21 15.88 -3.84
CA ALA A 178 -4.63 17.20 -3.99
C ALA A 178 -3.22 17.28 -3.36
N GLU A 179 -2.33 18.05 -3.98
CA GLU A 179 -0.90 18.13 -3.61
C GLU A 179 -0.69 18.54 -2.14
N GLU A 180 -1.53 19.45 -1.64
CA GLU A 180 -1.54 19.91 -0.26
C GLU A 180 -1.88 18.79 0.76
N LYS A 181 -2.57 17.73 0.32
CA LYS A 181 -2.93 16.57 1.15
C LYS A 181 -1.92 15.44 1.07
N MET A 182 -1.03 15.44 0.07
CA MET A 182 -0.06 14.36 -0.14
C MET A 182 0.83 14.17 1.09
N PHE A 183 1.32 15.25 1.72
CA PHE A 183 2.14 15.11 2.93
C PHE A 183 1.37 14.53 4.11
N GLU A 184 0.09 14.88 4.31
CA GLU A 184 -0.71 14.30 5.38
C GLU A 184 -0.92 12.79 5.18
N ILE A 185 -1.19 12.38 3.94
CA ILE A 185 -1.43 11.00 3.54
C ILE A 185 -0.16 10.16 3.58
N LEU A 186 1.00 10.77 3.26
CA LEU A 186 2.30 10.11 3.28
C LEU A 186 2.55 9.37 4.59
N ARG A 187 2.16 9.95 5.73
CA ARG A 187 2.35 9.35 7.07
C ARG A 187 1.80 7.92 7.17
N LEU A 188 0.73 7.60 6.45
CA LEU A 188 0.06 6.30 6.50
C LEU A 188 0.91 5.17 5.92
N PHE A 189 1.86 5.52 5.05
CA PHE A 189 2.74 4.60 4.33
C PHE A 189 4.19 4.65 4.83
N LEU A 190 4.43 5.27 5.99
CA LEU A 190 5.75 5.38 6.60
C LEU A 190 5.83 4.62 7.93
N ASP A 191 6.94 3.89 8.09
CA ASP A 191 7.30 3.15 9.29
C ASP A 191 8.73 3.45 9.76
N GLY A 192 9.03 3.07 11.01
CA GLY A 192 10.36 3.22 11.62
C GLY A 192 10.97 4.61 11.43
N ASN A 193 12.22 4.66 10.99
CA ASN A 193 12.98 5.90 10.81
C ASN A 193 12.32 6.89 9.84
N ALA A 194 11.53 6.40 8.87
CA ALA A 194 10.82 7.26 7.94
C ALA A 194 9.68 8.03 8.62
N LYS A 195 9.02 7.41 9.59
CA LYS A 195 7.97 8.05 10.40
C LYS A 195 8.54 9.09 11.38
N ASP A 196 9.73 8.85 11.90
CA ASP A 196 10.47 9.83 12.71
C ASP A 196 10.91 11.04 11.89
N TRP A 197 11.38 10.79 10.66
CA TRP A 197 11.63 11.86 9.69
C TRP A 197 10.38 12.66 9.40
N TYR A 198 9.22 12.00 9.17
CA TYR A 198 7.96 12.68 8.90
C TYR A 198 7.57 13.63 10.04
N THR A 199 7.66 13.14 11.28
CA THR A 199 7.35 13.93 12.48
C THR A 199 8.28 15.14 12.58
N SER A 200 9.57 14.93 12.34
CA SER A 200 10.59 15.99 12.35
C SER A 200 10.37 17.02 11.23
N ALA A 201 10.07 16.56 10.01
CA ALA A 201 9.80 17.40 8.85
C ALA A 201 8.54 18.25 9.06
N ARG A 202 7.49 17.66 9.64
CA ARG A 202 6.25 18.37 9.99
C ARG A 202 6.50 19.50 10.99
N ILE A 203 7.33 19.28 12.01
CA ILE A 203 7.72 20.32 12.97
C ILE A 203 8.57 21.41 12.31
N LYS A 204 9.51 21.01 11.44
CA LYS A 204 10.47 21.92 10.82
C LYS A 204 9.87 22.85 9.76
N TYR A 205 8.95 22.33 8.94
CA TYR A 205 8.43 23.05 7.77
C TYR A 205 6.95 23.46 7.89
N GLY A 206 6.15 22.80 8.75
CA GLY A 206 4.72 23.08 8.89
C GLY A 206 3.87 22.56 7.71
N LEU A 207 2.55 22.48 7.88
CA LEU A 207 1.63 21.85 6.90
C LEU A 207 1.37 22.68 5.64
N GLU A 208 1.65 23.98 5.66
CA GLU A 208 1.44 24.89 4.53
C GLU A 208 2.62 24.85 3.53
N THR A 209 3.67 24.08 3.84
CA THR A 209 4.83 23.97 2.96
C THR A 209 4.48 23.19 1.69
N PRO A 210 4.88 23.69 0.50
CA PRO A 210 4.67 22.96 -0.76
C PRO A 210 5.30 21.57 -0.75
N TRP A 211 4.62 20.61 -1.37
CA TRP A 211 5.05 19.21 -1.43
C TRP A 211 6.48 19.03 -1.95
N VAL A 212 6.89 19.81 -2.95
CA VAL A 212 8.25 19.79 -3.52
C VAL A 212 9.36 19.92 -2.47
N VAL A 213 9.13 20.70 -1.40
CA VAL A 213 10.11 20.88 -0.33
C VAL A 213 10.24 19.60 0.53
N PHE A 214 9.10 18.96 0.82
CA PHE A 214 9.09 17.68 1.53
C PHE A 214 9.72 16.57 0.70
N LYS A 215 9.41 16.51 -0.60
CA LYS A 215 10.00 15.61 -1.58
C LYS A 215 11.52 15.73 -1.61
N ASP A 216 12.05 16.94 -1.75
CA ASP A 216 13.48 17.17 -1.72
C ASP A 216 14.13 16.80 -0.39
N SER A 217 13.46 17.09 0.73
CA SER A 217 13.94 16.70 2.04
C SER A 217 13.96 15.18 2.22
N PHE A 218 12.94 14.47 1.74
CA PHE A 218 12.85 13.02 1.79
C PHE A 218 13.98 12.39 0.98
N ARG A 219 14.13 12.85 -0.27
CA ARG A 219 15.23 12.44 -1.16
C ARG A 219 16.57 12.65 -0.50
N LYS A 220 16.85 13.84 0.06
CA LYS A 220 18.15 14.12 0.70
C LYS A 220 18.44 13.23 1.91
N THR A 221 17.41 12.84 2.66
CA THR A 221 17.53 12.00 3.86
C THR A 221 17.68 10.52 3.52
N PHE A 222 16.89 10.02 2.56
CA PHE A 222 16.78 8.59 2.27
C PHE A 222 17.45 8.16 0.96
N SER A 223 17.93 9.09 0.14
CA SER A 223 18.80 8.76 -0.99
C SER A 223 19.98 7.97 -0.46
N GLU A 224 20.20 6.79 -1.02
CA GLU A 224 21.32 5.95 -0.64
C GLU A 224 22.63 6.61 -1.10
N LYS A 225 23.34 7.22 -0.15
CA LYS A 225 24.65 7.81 -0.41
C LYS A 225 25.71 6.75 -0.12
N GLY A 226 26.15 6.05 -1.16
CA GLY A 226 27.36 5.23 -1.06
C GLY A 226 27.42 4.00 -1.98
N TRP A 227 28.64 3.52 -2.19
CA TRP A 227 28.93 2.32 -2.98
C TRP A 227 28.57 1.02 -2.26
N SER A 228 28.21 1.05 -0.97
CA SER A 228 27.87 -0.15 -0.20
C SER A 228 26.64 -0.84 -0.78
N ASN A 229 25.55 -0.11 -1.04
CA ASN A 229 24.36 -0.73 -1.65
C ASN A 229 24.63 -1.15 -3.10
N ALA A 230 25.33 -0.30 -3.87
CA ALA A 230 25.77 -0.67 -5.22
C ALA A 230 26.51 -2.01 -5.23
N ARG A 231 27.45 -2.16 -4.29
CA ARG A 231 28.25 -3.36 -4.11
C ARG A 231 27.39 -4.56 -3.70
N SER A 232 26.44 -4.41 -2.77
CA SER A 232 25.56 -5.53 -2.39
C SER A 232 24.65 -5.95 -3.53
N VAL A 233 24.08 -5.00 -4.28
CA VAL A 233 23.23 -5.28 -5.45
C VAL A 233 24.04 -6.00 -6.52
N TYR A 234 25.19 -5.46 -6.95
CA TYR A 234 25.98 -6.06 -8.02
C TYR A 234 26.64 -7.39 -7.61
N ASN A 235 27.06 -7.53 -6.35
CA ASN A 235 27.63 -8.78 -5.85
C ASN A 235 26.60 -9.78 -5.31
N PHE A 236 25.29 -9.52 -5.40
CA PHE A 236 24.27 -10.48 -4.98
C PHE A 236 24.32 -11.74 -5.86
N ARG A 237 24.58 -12.90 -5.26
CA ARG A 237 24.81 -14.20 -5.95
C ARG A 237 23.90 -15.27 -5.36
N HIS A 238 23.63 -16.29 -6.15
CA HIS A 238 22.97 -17.50 -5.69
C HIS A 238 23.89 -18.24 -4.71
N ILE A 239 23.35 -18.66 -3.57
CA ILE A 239 24.07 -19.46 -2.56
C ILE A 239 23.38 -20.80 -2.41
N ASN A 240 22.06 -20.78 -2.23
CA ASN A 240 21.20 -21.94 -2.09
C ASN A 240 19.75 -21.56 -2.44
N GLY A 241 18.87 -22.56 -2.51
CA GLY A 241 17.46 -22.37 -2.88
C GLY A 241 17.23 -22.33 -4.39
N SER A 242 16.05 -21.87 -4.79
CA SER A 242 15.65 -21.79 -6.21
C SER A 242 16.50 -20.77 -6.96
N MET A 243 17.05 -21.19 -8.10
CA MET A 243 17.77 -20.30 -9.00
C MET A 243 16.83 -19.30 -9.68
N VAL A 244 15.58 -19.71 -9.93
CA VAL A 244 14.53 -18.81 -10.43
C VAL A 244 14.22 -17.71 -9.42
N GLU A 245 14.07 -18.05 -8.14
CA GLU A 245 13.84 -17.05 -7.09
C GLU A 245 15.02 -16.07 -6.96
N TYR A 246 16.25 -16.60 -7.03
CA TYR A 246 17.44 -15.77 -7.10
C TYR A 246 17.41 -14.79 -8.28
N ALA A 247 17.13 -15.28 -9.50
CA ALA A 247 17.13 -14.47 -10.71
C ALA A 247 16.11 -13.33 -10.63
N LEU A 248 14.88 -13.63 -10.21
CA LEU A 248 13.83 -12.62 -10.01
C LEU A 248 14.22 -11.58 -8.95
N LYS A 249 14.80 -12.04 -7.84
CA LYS A 249 15.24 -11.14 -6.77
C LYS A 249 16.39 -10.25 -7.23
N LYS A 250 17.36 -10.81 -7.95
CA LYS A 250 18.51 -10.09 -8.52
C LYS A 250 18.04 -9.04 -9.53
N GLU A 251 17.15 -9.43 -10.45
CA GLU A 251 16.54 -8.53 -11.44
C GLU A 251 15.85 -7.36 -10.76
N ARG A 252 14.98 -7.63 -9.78
CA ARG A 252 14.31 -6.59 -9.00
C ARG A 252 15.32 -5.64 -8.35
N MET A 253 16.36 -6.17 -7.69
CA MET A 253 17.39 -5.35 -7.04
C MET A 253 18.16 -4.47 -8.04
N LEU A 254 18.44 -4.96 -9.25
CA LEU A 254 19.10 -4.20 -10.31
C LEU A 254 18.21 -3.05 -10.80
N LEU A 255 16.94 -3.34 -11.08
CA LEU A 255 15.96 -2.36 -11.55
C LEU A 255 15.59 -1.32 -10.48
N SER A 256 15.51 -1.71 -9.21
CA SER A 256 15.31 -0.78 -8.10
C SER A 256 16.46 0.23 -8.00
N ARG A 257 17.69 -0.18 -8.34
CA ARG A 257 18.86 0.70 -8.32
C ARG A 257 18.95 1.55 -9.59
N ASP A 258 18.79 0.94 -10.75
CA ASP A 258 18.86 1.59 -12.05
C ASP A 258 17.68 1.12 -12.93
N PRO A 259 16.56 1.86 -12.91
CA PRO A 259 15.38 1.52 -13.70
C PRO A 259 15.62 1.52 -15.21
N LYS A 260 16.67 2.19 -15.68
CA LYS A 260 17.02 2.33 -17.10
C LYS A 260 18.16 1.38 -17.52
N MET A 261 18.52 0.43 -16.66
CA MET A 261 19.58 -0.54 -16.94
C MET A 261 19.27 -1.33 -18.24
N PRO A 262 20.20 -1.36 -19.21
CA PRO A 262 20.04 -2.16 -20.42
C PRO A 262 19.82 -3.63 -20.08
N GLU A 263 18.89 -4.27 -20.79
CA GLU A 263 18.50 -5.65 -20.53
C GLU A 263 19.65 -6.65 -20.69
N ALA A 264 20.52 -6.45 -21.69
CA ALA A 264 21.71 -7.28 -21.86
C ALA A 264 22.63 -7.25 -20.62
N ILE A 265 22.87 -6.07 -20.04
CA ILE A 265 23.68 -5.93 -18.83
C ILE A 265 22.98 -6.58 -17.63
N ARG A 266 21.65 -6.49 -17.56
CA ARG A 266 20.86 -7.14 -16.51
C ARG A 266 20.98 -8.66 -16.59
N ILE A 267 20.89 -9.24 -17.80
CA ILE A 267 21.12 -10.66 -18.07
C ILE A 267 22.52 -11.08 -17.62
N ASP A 268 23.57 -10.36 -18.07
CA ASP A 268 24.96 -10.66 -17.71
C ASP A 268 25.16 -10.68 -16.19
N LEU A 269 24.64 -9.68 -15.49
CA LEU A 269 24.77 -9.56 -14.02
C LEU A 269 23.99 -10.64 -13.26
N ILE A 270 22.90 -11.16 -13.82
CA ILE A 270 22.18 -12.30 -13.25
C ILE A 270 22.98 -13.59 -13.47
N VAL A 271 23.46 -13.83 -14.70
CA VAL A 271 24.20 -15.05 -15.06
C VAL A 271 25.49 -15.16 -14.25
N ILE A 272 26.28 -14.10 -14.12
CA ILE A 272 27.54 -14.09 -13.36
C ILE A 272 27.34 -14.50 -11.89
N GLY A 273 26.16 -14.26 -11.33
CA GLY A 273 25.85 -14.62 -9.95
C GLY A 273 25.25 -16.02 -9.77
N LEU A 274 25.03 -16.79 -10.84
CA LEU A 274 24.60 -18.20 -10.77
C LEU A 274 25.80 -19.13 -10.48
N PRO A 275 25.56 -20.40 -10.08
CA PRO A 275 26.62 -21.40 -9.99
C PRO A 275 27.30 -21.64 -11.35
N ILE A 276 28.63 -21.84 -11.35
CA ILE A 276 29.46 -22.00 -12.58
C ILE A 276 28.89 -23.08 -13.52
N PHE A 277 28.47 -24.22 -12.98
CA PHE A 277 27.92 -25.33 -13.77
C PHE A 277 26.61 -24.99 -14.52
N ILE A 278 25.91 -23.94 -14.11
CA ILE A 278 24.74 -23.40 -14.82
C ILE A 278 25.19 -22.40 -15.86
N GLN A 279 26.13 -21.50 -15.51
CA GLN A 279 26.70 -20.54 -16.45
C GLN A 279 27.24 -21.23 -17.71
N GLU A 280 27.94 -22.35 -17.55
CA GLU A 280 28.48 -23.16 -18.66
C GLU A 280 27.41 -23.85 -19.53
N LYS A 281 26.19 -24.01 -19.01
CA LYS A 281 25.08 -24.67 -19.71
C LYS A 281 24.10 -23.68 -20.34
N LEU A 282 24.15 -22.42 -19.94
CA LEU A 282 23.33 -21.37 -20.52
C LEU A 282 23.95 -20.93 -21.85
N ASP A 283 23.08 -20.75 -22.85
CA ASP A 283 23.47 -20.18 -24.13
C ASP A 283 23.73 -18.68 -23.99
N ASN A 284 24.64 -18.13 -24.78
CA ASN A 284 24.92 -16.70 -24.85
C ASN A 284 23.90 -15.95 -25.74
N GLU A 285 23.03 -16.65 -26.48
CA GLU A 285 21.99 -16.05 -27.31
C GLU A 285 20.72 -15.61 -26.54
N ILE A 286 20.75 -15.59 -25.20
CA ILE A 286 19.60 -15.17 -24.40
C ILE A 286 19.42 -13.65 -24.49
N LYS A 287 18.31 -13.22 -25.12
CA LYS A 287 18.01 -11.80 -25.40
C LYS A 287 17.02 -11.14 -24.43
N SER A 288 16.33 -11.91 -23.59
CA SER A 288 15.41 -11.35 -22.59
C SER A 288 15.54 -12.03 -21.23
N THR A 289 15.18 -11.32 -20.17
CA THR A 289 15.22 -11.87 -18.81
C THR A 289 14.16 -12.96 -18.59
N GLU A 290 13.01 -12.90 -19.27
CA GLU A 290 12.01 -13.97 -19.23
C GLU A 290 12.55 -15.26 -19.87
N HIS A 291 13.26 -15.13 -21.00
CA HIS A 291 13.90 -16.27 -21.65
C HIS A 291 14.96 -16.88 -20.73
N LEU A 292 15.80 -16.05 -20.11
CA LEU A 292 16.78 -16.48 -19.11
C LEU A 292 16.13 -17.29 -17.97
N ILE A 293 15.06 -16.74 -17.37
CA ILE A 293 14.36 -17.38 -16.26
C ILE A 293 13.75 -18.71 -16.69
N SER A 294 13.23 -18.80 -17.91
CA SER A 294 12.66 -20.04 -18.47
C SER A 294 13.73 -21.13 -18.62
N GLU A 295 14.95 -20.77 -19.05
CA GLU A 295 16.09 -21.68 -19.16
C GLU A 295 16.56 -22.13 -17.76
N ILE A 296 16.73 -21.20 -16.83
CA ILE A 296 17.12 -21.49 -15.44
C ILE A 296 16.14 -22.49 -14.79
N ARG A 297 14.83 -22.32 -15.04
CA ARG A 297 13.78 -23.19 -14.48
C ARG A 297 13.95 -24.67 -14.85
N LYS A 298 14.60 -24.99 -15.97
CA LYS A 298 14.88 -26.37 -16.39
C LYS A 298 15.85 -27.09 -15.43
N TYR A 299 16.68 -26.33 -14.71
CA TYR A 299 17.68 -26.87 -13.79
C TYR A 299 17.14 -26.98 -12.36
N ASP A 300 16.25 -26.08 -11.92
CA ASP A 300 15.59 -26.17 -10.62
C ASP A 300 14.76 -27.47 -10.47
N LYS A 301 14.08 -27.90 -11.55
CA LYS A 301 13.30 -29.16 -11.56
C LYS A 301 14.13 -30.43 -11.40
N LYS A 302 15.41 -30.39 -11.77
CA LYS A 302 16.30 -31.56 -11.65
C LYS A 302 16.76 -31.76 -10.20
N VAL A 303 16.98 -30.66 -9.47
CA VAL A 303 17.42 -30.70 -8.06
C VAL A 303 16.32 -31.26 -7.14
N SER A 304 15.03 -31.01 -7.45
CA SER A 304 13.90 -31.54 -6.70
C SER A 304 13.67 -33.04 -6.90
N ASN A 305 13.92 -33.57 -8.11
CA ASN A 305 13.66 -34.98 -8.43
C ASN A 305 14.77 -35.92 -7.90
N GLU A 306 15.96 -35.40 -7.63
CA GLU A 306 17.05 -36.20 -7.04
C GLU A 306 16.83 -36.48 -5.53
N HIS A 307 15.89 -35.79 -4.88
CA HIS A 307 15.57 -35.98 -3.45
C HIS A 307 14.26 -36.74 -3.20
N SER A 308 13.47 -37.08 -4.23
CA SER A 308 12.16 -37.73 -4.06
C SER A 308 12.15 -39.26 -4.21
N ASP A 309 13.22 -39.88 -4.69
CA ASP A 309 13.21 -41.32 -5.05
C ASP A 309 13.75 -42.26 -3.97
N LYS A 310 13.63 -41.90 -2.68
CA LYS A 310 13.89 -42.83 -1.56
C LYS A 310 12.97 -42.62 -0.36
N VAL A 311 11.67 -42.80 -0.55
CA VAL A 311 10.80 -43.25 0.55
C VAL A 311 9.80 -44.25 -0.01
N ASP A 312 10.13 -45.53 0.08
CA ASP A 312 9.13 -46.58 0.20
C ASP A 312 9.57 -47.61 1.25
N ASN A 313 8.62 -47.92 2.14
CA ASN A 313 8.73 -48.77 3.31
C ASN A 313 8.97 -50.24 2.98
N VAL A 314 9.97 -50.89 3.59
CA VAL A 314 9.86 -52.30 4.03
C VAL A 314 10.65 -52.51 5.33
N VAL A 315 9.94 -52.94 6.37
CA VAL A 315 10.49 -53.55 7.59
C VAL A 315 10.89 -54.99 7.27
N SER A 316 12.15 -55.39 7.53
CA SER A 316 12.57 -56.62 8.25
C SER A 316 13.99 -57.10 7.89
N LYS A 317 14.81 -57.19 8.94
CA LYS A 317 15.89 -58.14 9.28
C LYS A 317 16.75 -58.86 8.22
N GLU A 318 18.06 -58.74 8.49
CA GLU A 318 19.12 -59.77 8.39
C GLU A 318 19.61 -60.24 7.01
N LYS A 319 20.84 -59.87 6.61
CA LYS A 319 22.05 -60.72 6.71
C LYS A 319 23.30 -60.07 6.09
N LEU A 320 24.42 -60.41 6.73
CA LEU A 320 25.82 -60.13 6.43
C LEU A 320 26.27 -60.52 5.00
N GLY A 321 27.26 -59.80 4.45
CA GLY A 321 28.08 -60.24 3.32
C GLY A 321 29.14 -59.22 2.85
N ASN A 322 30.36 -59.33 3.38
CA ASN A 322 31.58 -58.51 3.21
C ASN A 322 32.01 -58.08 1.78
N LYS A 323 32.61 -56.88 1.66
CA LYS A 323 34.07 -56.63 1.47
C LYS A 323 34.35 -55.12 1.28
N GLU A 324 34.88 -54.46 2.31
CA GLU A 324 36.29 -54.01 2.44
C GLU A 324 36.69 -52.75 1.62
N LYS A 325 36.75 -51.60 2.30
CA LYS A 325 37.90 -50.66 2.29
C LYS A 325 38.05 -49.99 3.65
N PHE A 326 39.22 -50.19 4.27
CA PHE A 326 39.66 -49.64 5.56
C PHE A 326 40.10 -48.16 5.45
N HIS A 327 39.67 -47.29 6.38
CA HIS A 327 40.54 -46.79 7.46
C HIS A 327 39.81 -45.91 8.51
N HIS A 328 40.04 -46.29 9.78
CA HIS A 328 39.83 -45.62 11.07
C HIS A 328 38.47 -45.02 11.46
N LYS A 329 37.68 -45.81 12.19
CA LYS A 329 36.78 -45.31 13.25
C LYS A 329 37.64 -44.78 14.40
N SER A 330 37.79 -43.46 14.51
CA SER A 330 38.04 -42.84 15.80
C SER A 330 36.70 -42.75 16.54
N GLU A 331 36.69 -43.16 17.80
CA GLU A 331 35.58 -42.90 18.72
C GLU A 331 35.31 -41.39 18.71
N LYS A 332 34.13 -40.99 18.22
CA LYS A 332 33.78 -39.57 18.12
C LYS A 332 33.61 -39.03 19.54
N LYS A 333 34.65 -38.40 20.08
CA LYS A 333 34.55 -37.60 21.30
C LYS A 333 33.71 -36.36 21.02
N PRO A 334 32.81 -35.95 21.94
CA PRO A 334 32.13 -34.67 21.83
C PRO A 334 33.14 -33.51 21.83
N CYS A 335 32.79 -32.41 21.17
CA CYS A 335 33.66 -31.25 21.07
C CYS A 335 33.73 -30.52 22.42
N GLU A 336 34.91 -30.52 23.05
CA GLU A 336 35.17 -29.84 24.33
C GLU A 336 34.82 -28.34 24.31
N ILE A 337 34.97 -27.66 23.17
CA ILE A 337 34.62 -26.23 23.01
C ILE A 337 33.11 -26.04 23.19
N CYS A 338 32.32 -26.95 22.66
CA CYS A 338 30.86 -26.90 22.75
C CYS A 338 30.38 -27.30 24.15
N GLU A 339 31.04 -28.26 24.80
CA GLU A 339 30.74 -28.61 26.19
C GLU A 339 30.99 -27.44 27.15
N LYS A 340 32.15 -26.76 27.03
CA LYS A 340 32.47 -25.58 27.87
C LYS A 340 31.50 -24.41 27.69
N LEU A 341 30.81 -24.34 26.56
CA LEU A 341 29.81 -23.31 26.25
C LEU A 341 28.37 -23.78 26.50
N GLY A 342 28.17 -24.89 27.22
CA GLY A 342 26.85 -25.40 27.59
C GLY A 342 26.07 -26.05 26.45
N SER A 343 26.75 -26.48 25.37
CA SER A 343 26.16 -27.18 24.22
C SER A 343 26.73 -28.60 24.09
N PRO A 344 26.35 -29.55 24.96
CA PRO A 344 26.86 -30.92 24.93
C PRO A 344 26.40 -31.70 23.67
N ASN A 345 27.03 -32.86 23.40
CA ASN A 345 26.70 -33.80 22.32
C ASN A 345 26.90 -33.30 20.86
N ARG A 346 27.84 -32.38 20.63
CA ARG A 346 28.25 -31.98 19.27
C ARG A 346 29.53 -32.70 18.86
N PHE A 347 29.50 -33.45 17.75
CA PHE A 347 30.62 -34.30 17.30
C PHE A 347 31.24 -33.74 16.02
N HIS A 348 32.31 -32.96 16.17
CA HIS A 348 33.14 -32.45 15.07
C HIS A 348 34.56 -32.22 15.58
N LYS A 349 35.54 -32.08 14.68
CA LYS A 349 36.91 -31.71 15.07
C LYS A 349 36.89 -30.31 15.69
N GLN A 350 37.77 -30.05 16.65
CA GLN A 350 37.87 -28.74 17.31
C GLN A 350 38.22 -27.63 16.31
N ASP A 351 38.97 -27.95 15.26
CA ASP A 351 39.34 -26.99 14.24
C ASP A 351 38.17 -26.45 13.42
N ASP A 352 37.15 -27.28 13.23
CA ASP A 352 35.93 -26.97 12.48
C ASP A 352 34.81 -26.43 13.39
N CYS A 353 35.12 -26.15 14.66
CA CYS A 353 34.14 -25.68 15.63
C CYS A 353 33.73 -24.23 15.35
N TRP A 354 32.44 -24.02 15.09
CA TRP A 354 31.86 -22.68 14.96
C TRP A 354 32.17 -21.75 16.15
N ASN A 355 32.27 -22.31 17.34
CA ASN A 355 32.54 -21.57 18.57
C ASN A 355 34.04 -21.36 18.86
N LYS A 356 34.96 -21.74 17.95
CA LYS A 356 36.42 -21.66 18.14
C LYS A 356 36.93 -20.27 18.51
N HIS A 357 36.28 -19.20 18.03
CA HIS A 357 36.66 -17.82 18.33
C HIS A 357 36.10 -17.28 19.65
N ARG A 358 35.08 -17.92 20.23
CA ARG A 358 34.43 -17.45 21.46
C ARG A 358 35.23 -17.75 22.74
N ILE A 359 36.14 -18.72 22.71
CA ILE A 359 37.05 -19.00 23.85
C ILE A 359 38.19 -17.98 23.91
N LYS A 360 38.70 -17.51 22.77
CA LYS A 360 39.76 -16.48 22.73
C LYS A 360 39.32 -15.18 23.38
N THR A 361 38.06 -14.77 23.17
CA THR A 361 37.51 -13.55 23.78
C THR A 361 37.42 -13.61 25.30
N VAL A 362 37.16 -14.79 25.89
CA VAL A 362 37.07 -14.95 27.36
C VAL A 362 38.45 -14.83 28.02
N ASN A 363 39.48 -15.49 27.48
CA ASN A 363 40.84 -15.39 28.02
C ASN A 363 41.45 -13.99 27.85
N THR A 364 41.09 -13.26 26.79
CA THR A 364 41.62 -11.90 26.58
C THR A 364 40.99 -10.90 27.55
N THR A 365 39.71 -11.08 27.91
CA THR A 365 39.03 -10.22 28.88
C THR A 365 39.47 -10.45 30.33
N GLU A 366 39.84 -11.68 30.71
CA GLU A 366 40.43 -11.95 32.04
C GLU A 366 41.85 -11.40 32.13
N LEU A 367 42.69 -11.60 31.11
CA LEU A 367 44.03 -11.02 31.06
C LEU A 367 44.00 -9.48 31.07
N GLN A 368 43.01 -8.85 30.41
CA GLN A 368 42.84 -7.39 30.46
C GLN A 368 42.37 -6.88 31.82
N ARG A 369 41.57 -7.66 32.58
CA ARG A 369 41.22 -7.31 33.96
C ARG A 369 42.41 -7.41 34.89
N ASP A 370 43.16 -8.51 34.81
CA ASP A 370 44.36 -8.70 35.65
C ASP A 370 45.42 -7.63 35.38
N LEU A 371 45.59 -7.23 34.12
CA LEU A 371 46.51 -6.14 33.76
C LEU A 371 46.03 -4.77 34.28
N ASN A 372 44.72 -4.49 34.20
CA ASN A 372 44.14 -3.25 34.75
C ASN A 372 44.20 -3.21 36.28
N ASP A 373 44.00 -4.34 36.97
CA ASP A 373 44.10 -4.41 38.43
C ASP A 373 45.55 -4.25 38.89
N GLN A 374 46.53 -4.80 38.17
CA GLN A 374 47.96 -4.57 38.44
C GLN A 374 48.35 -3.10 38.22
N MET A 375 47.88 -2.47 37.14
CA MET A 375 48.14 -1.05 36.88
C MET A 375 47.48 -0.13 37.91
N SER A 376 46.28 -0.47 38.37
CA SER A 376 45.57 0.28 39.41
C SER A 376 46.30 0.20 40.75
N ASN A 377 46.80 -0.98 41.12
CA ASN A 377 47.57 -1.17 42.34
C ASN A 377 48.95 -0.48 42.30
N PHE A 378 49.62 -0.47 41.14
CA PHE A 378 50.87 0.29 40.96
C PHE A 378 50.65 1.80 41.13
N THR A 379 49.55 2.34 40.60
CA THR A 379 49.20 3.76 40.71
C THR A 379 48.88 4.16 42.16
N ILE A 380 48.25 3.26 42.93
CA ILE A 380 47.96 3.48 44.36
C ILE A 380 49.24 3.45 45.20
N SER A 381 50.18 2.54 44.90
CA SER A 381 51.48 2.47 45.58
C SER A 381 52.33 3.71 45.31
N GLN A 382 52.40 4.20 44.08
CA GLN A 382 53.11 5.45 43.76
C GLN A 382 52.50 6.67 44.45
N LYS A 383 51.17 6.76 44.54
CA LYS A 383 50.52 7.85 45.30
C LYS A 383 50.87 7.80 46.78
N LYS A 384 50.86 6.61 47.40
CA LYS A 384 51.26 6.45 48.81
C LYS A 384 52.72 6.82 49.06
N GLU A 385 53.64 6.46 48.16
CA GLU A 385 55.04 6.88 48.27
C GLU A 385 55.18 8.41 48.15
N THR A 386 54.50 9.04 47.18
CA THR A 386 54.55 10.51 47.04
C THR A 386 53.95 11.28 48.22
N ASP A 387 52.92 10.73 48.89
CA ASP A 387 52.32 11.35 50.08
C ASP A 387 53.17 11.15 51.34
N ILE A 388 53.92 10.05 51.44
CA ILE A 388 54.90 9.82 52.51
C ILE A 388 56.11 10.77 52.34
N THR A 389 56.61 10.94 51.11
CA THR A 389 57.71 11.89 50.84
C THR A 389 57.29 13.33 51.12
N LYS A 390 56.04 13.72 50.80
CA LYS A 390 55.52 15.07 51.11
C LYS A 390 55.32 15.32 52.60
N ARG A 391 54.91 14.31 53.38
CA ARG A 391 54.80 14.45 54.86
C ARG A 391 56.15 14.54 55.55
N ASN A 392 57.18 13.84 55.07
CA ASN A 392 58.53 13.92 55.64
C ASN A 392 59.31 15.19 55.27
N LEU A 393 58.80 16.01 54.33
CA LEU A 393 59.35 17.32 53.97
C LEU A 393 58.66 18.50 54.68
N MET A 394 57.61 18.25 55.46
CA MET A 394 56.84 19.26 56.21
C MET A 394 56.80 18.98 57.73
N GLY A 395 57.70 18.12 58.23
CA GLY A 395 57.87 17.80 59.65
C GLY A 395 59.21 18.26 60.19
#